data_AF-A0A537EYF6-F1
#
_entry.id   AF-A0A537EYF6-F1
#
_cell.length_a   1.000
_cell.length_b   1.000
_cell.length_c   1.000
_cell.angle_alpha   90.00
_cell.angle_beta   90.00
_cell.angle_gamma   90.00
#
_symmetry.space_group_name_H-M   'P 1'
#
loop_
_entity.id
_entity.type
_entity.pdbx_description
1 polymer ?
#
loop_
_entity_poly.entity_id
_entity_poly.type
_entity_poly.pdbx_seq_one_letter_code
_entity_poly.pdbx_strand_id
1 'polypeptide(L)'
;MHNRLLQKNLNSSVRLLRLSAVLLIIAASTLYSINVRGATGSFAFTNYELGTTPGTTCPNALANCYNFAAEPAIRADNSGNFYASSENGLTGGTVAWKSTDAGLHYITLQSPNSASAGSMQFSPAGGDTDLAVASLLNGNGFYNVYVASLALTNVYVSTSTDGGSTWL
;
A
#
# COMPACT_ATOMS: atom_id res chain seq x y z
N MET A 1 -18.38 66.59 13.92
CA MET A 1 -18.43 65.91 12.59
C MET A 1 -17.21 65.06 12.29
N HIS A 2 -16.02 65.37 12.83
CA HIS A 2 -14.76 64.63 12.58
C HIS A 2 -14.79 63.13 12.97
N ASN A 3 -15.37 62.76 14.12
CA ASN A 3 -15.39 61.37 14.60
C ASN A 3 -16.21 60.39 13.73
N ARG A 4 -17.26 60.86 13.05
CA ARG A 4 -18.09 60.00 12.17
C ARG A 4 -17.37 59.62 10.88
N LEU A 5 -16.49 60.48 10.38
CA LEU A 5 -15.70 60.22 9.17
C LEU A 5 -14.60 59.19 9.44
N LEU A 6 -13.94 59.29 10.61
CA LEU A 6 -12.95 58.30 11.06
C LEU A 6 -13.56 56.91 11.24
N GLN A 7 -14.73 56.80 11.89
CA GLN A 7 -15.43 55.52 12.03
C GLN A 7 -15.88 54.91 10.70
N LYS A 8 -16.37 55.74 9.75
CA LYS A 8 -16.72 55.25 8.40
C LYS A 8 -15.50 54.70 7.67
N ASN A 9 -14.38 55.41 7.71
CA ASN A 9 -13.13 54.97 7.08
C ASN A 9 -12.59 53.69 7.71
N LEU A 10 -12.65 53.57 9.04
CA LEU A 10 -12.21 52.37 9.75
C LEU A 10 -13.07 51.14 9.38
N ASN A 11 -14.39 51.31 9.31
CA ASN A 11 -15.31 50.24 8.91
C ASN A 11 -15.12 49.82 7.45
N SER A 12 -14.83 50.77 6.55
CA SER A 12 -14.49 50.49 5.16
C SER A 12 -13.17 49.72 5.05
N SER A 13 -12.14 50.13 5.79
CA SER A 13 -10.84 49.44 5.81
C SER A 13 -10.93 48.01 6.36
N VAL A 14 -11.73 47.78 7.41
CA VAL A 14 -11.97 46.43 7.97
C VAL A 14 -12.74 45.55 6.97
N ARG A 15 -13.72 46.12 6.25
CA ARG A 15 -14.42 45.39 5.18
C ARG A 15 -13.48 45.04 4.03
N LEU A 16 -12.64 45.98 3.60
CA LEU A 16 -11.62 45.76 2.57
C LEU A 16 -10.67 44.63 2.98
N LEU A 17 -10.10 44.68 4.19
CA LEU A 17 -9.21 43.62 4.69
C LEU A 17 -9.88 42.24 4.74
N ARG A 18 -11.16 42.16 5.16
CA ARG A 18 -11.91 40.90 5.20
C ARG A 18 -12.15 40.33 3.80
N LEU A 19 -12.51 41.19 2.84
CA LEU A 19 -12.64 40.79 1.44
C LEU A 19 -11.30 40.30 0.86
N SER A 20 -10.20 41.01 1.15
CA SER A 20 -8.86 40.59 0.73
C SER A 20 -8.47 39.22 1.29
N ALA A 21 -8.73 38.97 2.58
CA ALA A 21 -8.41 37.70 3.23
C ALA A 21 -9.24 36.53 2.65
N VAL A 22 -10.53 36.74 2.36
CA VAL A 22 -11.38 35.72 1.73
C VAL A 22 -10.90 35.40 0.31
N LEU A 23 -10.55 36.42 -0.49
CA LEU A 23 -9.98 36.19 -1.82
C LEU A 23 -8.65 35.42 -1.78
N LEU A 24 -7.80 35.69 -0.78
CA LEU A 24 -6.52 34.99 -0.59
C LEU A 24 -6.72 33.51 -0.21
N ILE A 25 -7.71 33.21 0.63
CA ILE A 25 -8.08 31.83 0.99
C ILE A 25 -8.64 31.08 -0.22
N ILE A 26 -9.50 31.71 -1.02
CA ILE A 26 -10.04 31.13 -2.25
C ILE A 26 -8.90 30.85 -3.24
N ALA A 27 -8.00 31.81 -3.45
CA ALA A 27 -6.83 31.63 -4.32
C ALA A 27 -5.88 30.52 -3.83
N ALA A 28 -5.65 30.40 -2.52
CA ALA A 28 -4.86 29.30 -1.96
C ALA A 28 -5.54 27.93 -2.15
N SER A 29 -6.88 27.85 -2.02
CA SER A 29 -7.63 26.61 -2.25
C SER A 29 -7.69 26.17 -3.71
N THR A 30 -7.71 27.10 -4.67
CA THR A 30 -7.67 26.76 -6.09
C THR A 30 -6.28 26.30 -6.53
N LEU A 31 -5.21 26.85 -5.95
CA LEU A 31 -3.83 26.38 -6.18
C LEU A 31 -3.56 24.97 -5.61
N TYR A 32 -4.24 24.58 -4.54
CA TYR A 32 -4.14 23.20 -4.00
C TYR A 32 -4.84 22.17 -4.89
N SER A 33 -5.86 22.59 -5.65
CA SER A 33 -6.71 21.70 -6.45
C SER A 33 -6.21 21.46 -7.89
N ILE A 34 -5.19 22.19 -8.35
CA ILE A 34 -4.70 22.11 -9.75
C ILE A 34 -3.60 21.07 -10.00
N ASN A 35 -3.13 20.35 -8.99
CA ASN A 35 -2.06 19.34 -9.15
C ASN A 35 -2.55 17.89 -9.33
N VAL A 36 -3.86 17.66 -9.51
CA VAL A 36 -4.38 16.31 -9.81
C VAL A 36 -5.06 16.29 -11.18
N ARG A 37 -4.34 16.73 -12.23
CA ARG A 37 -4.62 16.17 -13.56
C ARG A 37 -3.94 14.82 -13.59
N GLY A 38 -4.73 13.75 -13.53
CA GLY A 38 -4.26 12.42 -13.91
C GLY A 38 -3.58 12.53 -15.28
N ALA A 39 -2.35 12.05 -15.37
CA ALA A 39 -1.58 12.12 -16.61
C ALA A 39 -2.44 11.57 -17.76
N THR A 40 -2.61 12.36 -18.83
CA THR A 40 -3.26 11.93 -20.08
C THR A 40 -2.34 11.03 -20.92
N GLY A 41 -1.48 10.26 -20.24
CA GLY A 41 -0.63 9.26 -20.89
C GLY A 41 -1.48 8.05 -21.25
N SER A 42 -1.20 7.44 -22.40
CA SER A 42 -1.70 6.10 -22.70
C SER A 42 -1.20 5.16 -21.60
N PHE A 43 -2.08 4.67 -20.74
CA PHE A 43 -1.72 3.60 -19.81
C PHE A 43 -1.74 2.28 -20.59
N ALA A 44 -0.68 1.49 -20.43
CA ALA A 44 -0.60 0.15 -20.96
C ALA A 44 -0.49 -0.81 -19.78
N PHE A 45 -1.25 -1.90 -19.82
CA PHE A 45 -1.06 -3.01 -18.89
C PHE A 45 -0.01 -3.94 -19.45
N THR A 46 0.96 -4.28 -18.60
CA THR A 46 1.89 -5.39 -18.87
C THR A 46 1.52 -6.50 -17.91
N ASN A 47 1.23 -7.68 -18.46
CA ASN A 47 1.00 -8.86 -17.65
C ASN A 47 2.30 -9.64 -17.54
N TYR A 48 2.62 -10.08 -16.34
CA TYR A 48 3.69 -11.02 -16.06
C TYR A 48 3.26 -11.89 -14.89
N GLU A 49 3.74 -13.12 -14.85
CA GLU A 49 3.55 -13.99 -13.69
C GLU A 49 4.48 -13.54 -12.56
N LEU A 50 4.10 -13.86 -11.33
CA LEU A 50 4.96 -13.64 -10.16
C LEU A 50 5.88 -14.86 -9.97
N GLY A 51 7.07 -14.68 -9.40
CA GLY A 51 8.00 -15.80 -9.15
C GLY A 51 7.77 -16.46 -7.79
N THR A 52 8.02 -17.76 -7.63
CA THR A 52 7.90 -18.43 -6.31
C THR A 52 9.18 -18.43 -5.49
N THR A 53 10.33 -18.21 -6.11
CA THR A 53 11.63 -18.18 -5.44
C THR A 53 11.85 -16.84 -4.72
N PRO A 54 12.04 -16.82 -3.39
CA PRO A 54 12.30 -15.59 -2.65
C PRO A 54 13.47 -14.79 -3.24
N GLY A 55 13.32 -13.46 -3.29
CA GLY A 55 14.28 -12.54 -3.90
C GLY A 55 14.18 -12.40 -5.42
N THR A 56 13.32 -13.17 -6.09
CA THR A 56 13.09 -13.02 -7.53
C THR A 56 12.27 -11.77 -7.81
N THR A 57 12.81 -10.87 -8.63
CA THR A 57 12.07 -9.70 -9.15
C THR A 57 11.48 -10.03 -10.51
N CYS A 58 10.20 -9.71 -10.69
CA CYS A 58 9.42 -9.92 -11.91
C CYS A 58 8.78 -8.62 -12.37
N PRO A 59 8.65 -8.34 -13.69
CA PRO A 59 9.19 -9.14 -14.79
C PRO A 59 10.73 -9.10 -14.81
N ASN A 60 11.36 -10.15 -15.34
CA ASN A 60 12.81 -10.17 -15.59
C ASN A 60 13.12 -10.66 -17.02
N ALA A 61 14.35 -10.41 -17.48
CA ALA A 61 14.78 -10.74 -18.84
C ALA A 61 14.88 -12.25 -19.12
N LEU A 62 14.97 -13.09 -18.09
CA LEU A 62 14.97 -14.55 -18.22
C LEU A 62 13.56 -15.11 -18.39
N ALA A 63 12.52 -14.30 -18.16
CA ALA A 63 11.11 -14.67 -18.21
C ALA A 63 10.79 -15.95 -17.41
N ASN A 64 11.54 -16.21 -16.34
CA ASN A 64 11.37 -17.38 -15.47
C ASN A 64 10.49 -17.09 -14.25
N CYS A 65 9.65 -16.07 -14.36
CA CYS A 65 8.62 -15.80 -13.38
C CYS A 65 7.51 -16.83 -13.58
N TYR A 66 7.48 -17.83 -12.71
CA TYR A 66 6.44 -18.85 -12.71
C TYR A 66 5.90 -19.03 -11.30
N ASN A 67 4.57 -19.07 -11.21
CA ASN A 67 3.86 -19.35 -9.98
C ASN A 67 2.68 -20.29 -10.25
N PHE A 68 2.64 -21.40 -9.52
CA PHE A 68 1.53 -22.35 -9.54
C PHE A 68 0.53 -22.11 -8.41
N ALA A 69 0.83 -21.19 -7.47
CA ALA A 69 -0.03 -20.88 -6.34
C ALA A 69 -1.37 -20.32 -6.83
N ALA A 70 -2.43 -20.77 -6.17
CA ALA A 70 -3.81 -20.38 -6.47
C ALA A 70 -4.34 -19.39 -5.42
N GLU A 71 -5.52 -18.84 -5.68
CA GLU A 71 -6.27 -17.99 -4.74
C GLU A 71 -5.54 -16.71 -4.32
N PRO A 72 -5.35 -15.75 -5.26
CA PRO A 72 -4.57 -14.56 -4.97
C PRO A 72 -5.33 -13.53 -4.11
N ALA A 73 -4.61 -12.90 -3.19
CA ALA A 73 -5.04 -11.69 -2.48
C ALA A 73 -4.04 -10.55 -2.72
N ILE A 74 -4.52 -9.30 -2.75
CA ILE A 74 -3.67 -8.11 -2.92
C ILE A 74 -4.20 -6.92 -2.10
N ARG A 75 -3.28 -6.13 -1.52
CA ARG A 75 -3.56 -4.83 -0.90
C ARG A 75 -2.47 -3.82 -1.22
N ALA A 76 -2.83 -2.55 -1.20
CA ALA A 76 -1.88 -1.45 -1.23
C ALA A 76 -1.78 -0.80 0.15
N ASP A 77 -0.57 -0.44 0.57
CA ASP A 77 -0.36 0.40 1.75
C ASP A 77 -0.51 1.89 1.41
N ASN A 78 -0.52 2.74 2.44
CA ASN A 78 -0.69 4.18 2.27
C ASN A 78 0.53 4.87 1.63
N SER A 79 1.66 4.18 1.45
CA SER A 79 2.82 4.65 0.68
C SER A 79 2.75 4.24 -0.79
N GLY A 80 1.74 3.48 -1.20
CA GLY A 80 1.59 2.98 -2.57
C GLY A 80 2.38 1.71 -2.87
N ASN A 81 2.93 1.03 -1.86
CA ASN A 81 3.47 -0.31 -2.04
C ASN A 81 2.32 -1.31 -2.17
N PHE A 82 2.49 -2.31 -3.02
CA PHE A 82 1.53 -3.41 -3.15
C PHE A 82 2.08 -4.65 -2.48
N TYR A 83 1.22 -5.35 -1.76
CA TYR A 83 1.50 -6.64 -1.15
C TYR A 83 0.51 -7.65 -1.69
N ALA A 84 1.00 -8.78 -2.16
CA ALA A 84 0.18 -9.88 -2.66
C ALA A 84 0.53 -11.18 -1.94
N SER A 85 -0.45 -12.08 -1.85
CA SER A 85 -0.26 -13.45 -1.39
C SER A 85 -1.08 -14.43 -2.23
N SER A 86 -0.69 -15.70 -2.17
CA SER A 86 -1.34 -16.83 -2.86
C SER A 86 -0.89 -18.12 -2.18
N GLU A 87 -1.59 -19.22 -2.39
CA GLU A 87 -1.35 -20.47 -1.65
C GLU A 87 -0.88 -21.63 -2.55
N ASN A 88 0.10 -22.39 -2.06
CA ASN A 88 0.63 -23.60 -2.73
C ASN A 88 -0.21 -24.86 -2.44
N GLY A 89 -1.43 -24.70 -1.92
CA GLY A 89 -2.26 -25.80 -1.43
C GLY A 89 -1.93 -26.20 -0.01
N LEU A 90 -2.85 -26.95 0.61
CA LEU A 90 -2.70 -27.41 2.00
C LEU A 90 -1.34 -28.09 2.17
N THR A 91 -0.62 -27.67 3.20
CA THR A 91 0.74 -28.06 3.56
C THR A 91 1.89 -27.49 2.71
N GLY A 92 1.58 -26.86 1.58
CA GLY A 92 2.54 -26.15 0.73
C GLY A 92 2.79 -24.70 1.17
N GLY A 93 1.89 -24.16 2.00
CA GLY A 93 1.96 -22.82 2.56
C GLY A 93 1.81 -21.66 1.56
N THR A 94 1.99 -20.45 2.08
CA THR A 94 1.73 -19.19 1.39
C THR A 94 2.96 -18.64 0.71
N VAL A 95 2.80 -18.14 -0.51
CA VAL A 95 3.77 -17.30 -1.21
C VAL A 95 3.34 -15.85 -1.07
N ALA A 96 4.30 -14.94 -0.91
CA ALA A 96 4.04 -13.52 -0.80
C ALA A 96 4.95 -12.70 -1.70
N TRP A 97 4.47 -11.54 -2.12
CA TRP A 97 5.18 -10.61 -2.99
C TRP A 97 4.99 -9.18 -2.55
N LYS A 98 5.94 -8.33 -2.96
CA LYS A 98 5.87 -6.88 -2.77
C LYS A 98 6.24 -6.14 -4.04
N SER A 99 5.50 -5.08 -4.36
CA SER A 99 5.91 -4.04 -5.30
C SER A 99 6.06 -2.72 -4.57
N THR A 100 7.08 -1.94 -4.95
CA THR A 100 7.32 -0.58 -4.44
C THR A 100 7.26 0.46 -5.55
N ASP A 101 6.81 0.07 -6.74
CA ASP A 101 6.83 0.84 -7.97
C ASP A 101 5.48 0.78 -8.70
N ALA A 102 4.40 0.88 -7.92
CA ALA A 102 3.02 0.88 -8.40
C ALA A 102 2.60 -0.38 -9.17
N GLY A 103 3.17 -1.54 -8.83
CA GLY A 103 2.84 -2.83 -9.44
C GLY A 103 3.60 -3.12 -10.75
N LEU A 104 4.59 -2.30 -11.12
CA LEU A 104 5.39 -2.53 -12.32
C LEU A 104 6.35 -3.70 -12.16
N HIS A 105 6.92 -3.86 -10.96
CA HIS A 105 7.69 -5.05 -10.59
C HIS A 105 7.29 -5.58 -9.22
N TYR A 106 7.32 -6.89 -9.05
CA TYR A 106 7.19 -7.55 -7.75
C TYR A 106 8.45 -8.31 -7.40
N ILE A 107 8.86 -8.23 -6.14
CA ILE A 107 9.84 -9.14 -5.54
C ILE A 107 9.12 -10.21 -4.71
N THR A 108 9.50 -11.47 -4.90
CA THR A 108 9.04 -12.57 -4.06
C THR A 108 9.66 -12.46 -2.67
N LEU A 109 8.84 -12.56 -1.64
CA LEU A 109 9.24 -12.49 -0.24
C LEU A 109 9.49 -13.90 0.33
N GLN A 110 10.05 -13.96 1.53
CA GLN A 110 10.00 -15.21 2.30
C GLN A 110 8.54 -15.58 2.56
N SER A 111 8.25 -16.89 2.61
CA SER A 111 6.90 -17.39 2.89
C SER A 111 6.41 -16.86 4.25
N PRO A 112 5.20 -16.26 4.34
CA PRO A 112 4.61 -15.87 5.61
C PRO A 112 4.50 -17.04 6.59
N ASN A 113 4.23 -18.24 6.10
CA ASN A 113 4.18 -19.45 6.93
C ASN A 113 5.53 -19.92 7.45
N SER A 114 6.67 -19.30 7.08
CA SER A 114 7.94 -19.57 7.74
C SER A 114 7.87 -19.34 9.25
N ALA A 115 7.00 -18.43 9.70
CA ALA A 115 6.69 -18.21 11.12
C ALA A 115 5.92 -19.39 11.74
N SER A 116 4.95 -19.97 11.04
CA SER A 116 4.07 -21.03 11.54
C SER A 116 4.59 -22.45 11.29
N ALA A 117 5.52 -22.65 10.36
CA ALA A 117 6.10 -23.95 10.03
C ALA A 117 7.10 -24.46 11.09
N GLY A 118 7.66 -23.57 11.92
CA GLY A 118 8.72 -23.94 12.86
C GLY A 118 9.93 -24.58 12.16
N SER A 119 10.60 -25.54 12.82
CA SER A 119 11.72 -26.28 12.22
C SER A 119 11.29 -27.37 11.22
N MET A 120 10.02 -27.44 10.85
CA MET A 120 9.50 -28.46 9.94
C MET A 120 9.50 -27.91 8.52
N GLN A 121 9.86 -28.75 7.53
CA GLN A 121 9.86 -28.37 6.11
C GLN A 121 8.44 -28.23 5.51
N PHE A 122 7.40 -28.30 6.34
CA PHE A 122 5.99 -28.28 5.92
C PHE A 122 5.23 -27.23 6.73
N SER A 123 4.46 -26.38 6.05
CA SER A 123 3.46 -25.53 6.69
C SER A 123 2.24 -26.39 7.04
N PRO A 124 1.50 -26.17 8.14
CA PRO A 124 0.18 -26.76 8.31
C PRO A 124 -0.90 -26.03 7.48
N ALA A 125 -0.60 -24.84 6.96
CA ALA A 125 -1.51 -23.97 6.21
C ALA A 125 -1.31 -24.10 4.70
N GLY A 126 -1.98 -23.24 3.92
CA GLY A 126 -1.90 -23.25 2.45
C GLY A 126 -3.22 -23.48 1.71
N GLY A 127 -4.37 -23.46 2.40
CA GLY A 127 -5.68 -23.60 1.75
C GLY A 127 -6.04 -22.34 0.96
N ASP A 128 -6.36 -21.28 1.70
CA ASP A 128 -6.82 -19.98 1.23
C ASP A 128 -6.00 -18.88 1.93
N THR A 129 -5.85 -17.71 1.28
CA THR A 129 -5.16 -16.56 1.86
C THR A 129 -6.02 -15.31 1.89
N ASP A 130 -5.81 -14.47 2.92
CA ASP A 130 -6.23 -13.06 2.91
C ASP A 130 -5.08 -12.17 3.41
N LEU A 131 -5.11 -10.92 2.98
CA LEU A 131 -4.04 -9.96 3.22
C LEU A 131 -4.63 -8.64 3.75
N ALA A 132 -3.98 -8.08 4.76
CA ALA A 132 -4.27 -6.75 5.28
C ALA A 132 -2.97 -5.97 5.51
N VAL A 133 -3.06 -4.64 5.44
CA VAL A 133 -1.98 -3.72 5.78
C VAL A 133 -2.50 -2.73 6.82
N ALA A 134 -1.65 -2.38 7.78
CA ALA A 134 -2.00 -1.39 8.79
C ALA A 134 -2.20 -0.01 8.13
N SER A 135 -3.11 0.78 8.68
CA SER A 135 -3.34 2.16 8.22
C SER A 135 -2.34 3.17 8.77
N LEU A 136 -1.52 2.76 9.74
CA LEU A 136 -0.53 3.60 10.42
C LEU A 136 0.85 2.94 10.38
N LEU A 137 1.88 3.78 10.32
CA LEU A 137 3.26 3.35 10.46
C LEU A 137 3.53 2.86 11.89
N ASN A 138 4.31 1.80 12.00
CA ASN A 138 4.87 1.34 13.26
C ASN A 138 6.11 2.18 13.65
N GLY A 139 6.73 1.86 14.78
CA GLY A 139 7.92 2.58 15.29
C GLY A 139 9.17 2.50 14.39
N ASN A 140 9.19 1.57 13.43
CA ASN A 140 10.28 1.39 12.46
C ASN A 140 9.98 2.09 11.11
N GLY A 141 8.85 2.80 11.00
CA GLY A 141 8.47 3.49 9.78
C GLY A 141 7.87 2.58 8.70
N PHE A 142 7.32 1.41 9.06
CA PHE A 142 6.62 0.51 8.14
C PHE A 142 5.14 0.40 8.47
N TYR A 143 4.28 0.24 7.46
CA TYR A 143 2.94 -0.29 7.67
C TYR A 143 3.07 -1.80 7.93
N ASN A 144 2.53 -2.28 9.04
CA ASN A 144 2.52 -3.71 9.31
C ASN A 144 1.72 -4.44 8.22
N VAL A 145 2.20 -5.61 7.82
CA VAL A 145 1.53 -6.47 6.83
C VAL A 145 1.09 -7.73 7.55
N TYR A 146 -0.15 -8.14 7.31
CA TYR A 146 -0.76 -9.31 7.91
C TYR A 146 -1.20 -10.25 6.80
N VAL A 147 -0.77 -11.50 6.87
CA VAL A 147 -1.20 -12.55 5.94
C VAL A 147 -1.86 -13.64 6.76
N ALA A 148 -3.14 -13.86 6.49
CA ALA A 148 -3.87 -15.00 7.01
C ALA A 148 -3.77 -16.15 6.01
N SER A 149 -3.60 -17.37 6.52
CA SER A 149 -3.52 -18.60 5.75
C SER A 149 -4.34 -19.71 6.40
N LEU A 150 -5.26 -20.29 5.63
CA LEU A 150 -6.11 -21.37 6.08
C LEU A 150 -5.33 -22.69 6.16
N ALA A 151 -5.49 -23.37 7.29
CA ALA A 151 -5.18 -24.78 7.47
C ALA A 151 -6.49 -25.57 7.63
N LEU A 152 -6.43 -26.90 7.55
CA LEU A 152 -7.61 -27.77 7.67
C LEU A 152 -8.51 -27.48 8.88
N THR A 153 -7.92 -27.06 10.00
CA THR A 153 -8.64 -26.85 11.27
C THR A 153 -8.29 -25.54 11.96
N ASN A 154 -7.52 -24.65 11.31
CA ASN A 154 -7.03 -23.43 11.94
C ASN A 154 -6.76 -22.34 10.90
N VAL A 155 -6.60 -21.10 11.34
CA VAL A 155 -6.09 -19.99 10.52
C VAL A 155 -4.81 -19.48 11.19
N TYR A 156 -3.73 -19.46 10.43
CA TYR A 156 -2.47 -18.89 10.85
C TYR A 156 -2.35 -17.47 10.34
N VAL A 157 -1.97 -16.54 11.20
CA VAL A 157 -1.77 -15.14 10.82
C VAL A 157 -0.31 -14.80 11.06
N SER A 158 0.38 -14.44 9.98
CA SER A 158 1.76 -14.01 10.00
C SER A 158 1.82 -12.49 9.88
N THR A 159 2.61 -11.86 10.75
CA THR A 159 2.79 -10.41 10.77
C THR A 159 4.21 -10.03 10.36
N SER A 160 4.32 -9.09 9.43
CA SER A 160 5.57 -8.42 9.09
C SER A 160 5.55 -7.00 9.66
N THR A 161 6.58 -6.64 10.41
CA THR A 161 6.79 -5.27 10.92
C THR A 161 7.93 -4.52 10.20
N ASP A 162 8.50 -5.12 9.16
CA ASP A 162 9.64 -4.60 8.39
C ASP A 162 9.37 -4.55 6.88
N GLY A 163 8.08 -4.45 6.52
CA GLY A 163 7.64 -4.29 5.15
C GLY A 163 7.82 -5.53 4.28
N GLY A 164 7.76 -6.73 4.86
CA GLY A 164 7.73 -8.03 4.20
C GLY A 164 9.05 -8.79 4.22
N SER A 165 10.05 -8.28 4.95
CA SER A 165 11.38 -8.90 5.01
C SER A 165 11.41 -10.09 5.96
N THR A 166 10.70 -10.01 7.09
CA THR A 166 10.54 -11.11 8.04
C THR A 166 9.09 -11.26 8.49
N TRP A 167 8.74 -12.46 8.96
CA TRP A 167 7.41 -12.81 9.43
C TRP A 167 7.48 -13.42 10.83
N LEU A 168 6.53 -13.04 11.67
CA LEU A 168 6.31 -13.57 13.02
C LEU A 168 4.89 -14.12 13.17
#